data_AF-A0A961F7S5-F1
#
_entry.id   AF-A0A961F7S5-F1
#
_cell.length_a   1.000
_cell.length_b   1.000
_cell.length_c   1.000
_cell.angle_alpha   90.00
_cell.angle_beta   90.00
_cell.angle_gamma   90.00
#
_symmetry.space_group_name_H-M   'P 1'
#
loop_
_entity.id
_entity.type
_entity.pdbx_description
1 polymer ?
#
loop_
_entity_poly.entity_id
_entity_poly.type
_entity_poly.pdbx_seq_one_letter_code
_entity_poly.pdbx_strand_id
1 'polypeptide(L)' 'EAILVDRNAADLDSYENRLSGRVSSLLFNGAASRILVEDTLGEQIEVTLPQSGEFADLKRGDMVHIAWAAEQTTCFAGEG' A
#
# COMPACT_ATOMS: atom_id res chain seq x y z
N GLU A 1 -0.83 -0.91 -11.83
CA GLU A 1 -1.01 -1.53 -10.50
C GLU A 1 -2.46 -1.37 -10.05
N ALA A 2 -2.92 -2.11 -9.03
CA ALA A 2 -4.25 -1.94 -8.43
C ALA A 2 -4.24 -1.17 -7.09
N ILE A 3 -3.06 -0.92 -6.52
CA ILE A 3 -2.91 -0.16 -5.29
C ILE A 3 -1.83 0.88 -5.54
N LEU A 4 -2.12 2.13 -5.23
CA LEU A 4 -1.21 3.27 -5.27
C LEU A 4 -0.56 3.44 -3.92
N VAL A 5 0.67 3.98 -3.92
CA VAL A 5 1.42 4.32 -2.71
C VAL A 5 1.91 5.76 -2.84
N ASP A 6 1.81 6.52 -1.74
CA ASP A 6 2.28 7.89 -1.64
C ASP A 6 2.89 8.14 -0.24
N ARG A 7 3.74 9.16 -0.13
CA ARG A 7 4.31 9.64 1.14
C ARG A 7 3.40 10.65 1.83
N ASN A 8 2.42 11.22 1.13
CA ASN A 8 1.51 12.21 1.64
C ASN A 8 0.05 11.75 1.43
N ALA A 9 -0.70 11.66 2.52
CA ALA A 9 -2.10 11.25 2.50
C ALA A 9 -3.00 12.17 1.64
N ALA A 10 -2.65 13.46 1.53
CA ALA A 10 -3.45 14.43 0.80
C ALA A 10 -3.47 14.16 -0.71
N ASP A 11 -2.38 13.60 -1.26
CA ASP A 11 -2.27 13.26 -2.68
C ASP A 11 -3.18 12.09 -3.07
N LEU A 12 -3.73 11.38 -2.08
CA LEU A 12 -4.66 10.27 -2.26
C LEU A 12 -6.12 10.64 -1.94
N ASP A 13 -6.44 11.89 -1.59
CA ASP A 13 -7.77 12.27 -1.06
C ASP A 13 -8.92 12.03 -2.06
N SER A 14 -8.63 12.02 -3.35
CA SER A 14 -9.58 11.71 -4.42
C SER A 14 -9.98 10.23 -4.51
N TYR A 15 -9.31 9.34 -3.77
CA TYR A 15 -9.59 7.91 -3.77
C TYR A 15 -10.55 7.51 -2.65
N GLU A 16 -11.48 6.62 -2.99
CA GLU A 16 -12.50 6.11 -2.07
C GLU A 16 -11.89 5.27 -0.95
N ASN A 17 -11.04 4.31 -1.32
CA ASN A 17 -10.36 3.46 -0.35
C ASN A 17 -8.95 3.97 -0.11
N ARG A 18 -8.64 4.17 1.18
CA ARG A 18 -7.37 4.68 1.65
C ARG A 18 -6.97 4.00 2.94
N LEU A 19 -5.67 3.76 3.10
CA LEU A 19 -5.10 3.26 4.33
C LEU A 19 -3.76 3.96 4.59
N SER A 20 -3.50 4.29 5.85
CA SER A 20 -2.22 4.82 6.29
C SER A 20 -1.57 3.81 7.22
N GLY A 21 -0.30 3.53 7.02
CA GLY A 21 0.38 2.50 7.78
C GLY A 21 1.89 2.60 7.67
N ARG A 22 2.57 1.74 8.42
CA ARG A 22 4.02 1.64 8.38
C ARG A 22 4.45 0.47 7.53
N VAL A 23 5.57 0.63 6.84
CA VAL A 23 6.20 -0.49 6.12
C VAL A 23 6.67 -1.53 7.15
N SER A 24 6.05 -2.70 7.17
CA SER A 24 6.42 -3.80 8.07
C SER A 24 7.49 -4.70 7.46
N SER A 25 7.50 -4.84 6.13
CA SER A 25 8.49 -5.61 5.37
C SER A 25 8.70 -5.07 3.97
N LEU A 26 9.88 -5.34 3.39
CA LEU A 26 10.23 -5.03 2.01
C LEU A 26 10.69 -6.29 1.30
N LEU A 27 10.11 -6.58 0.15
CA LEU A 27 10.43 -7.72 -0.70
C LEU A 27 11.03 -7.19 -2.01
N PHE A 28 12.36 -7.13 -2.05
CA PHE A 28 13.10 -6.74 -3.25
C PHE A 28 13.36 -7.96 -4.13
N ASN A 29 12.74 -7.99 -5.32
CA ASN A 29 12.95 -9.02 -6.34
C ASN A 29 13.47 -8.43 -7.67
N GLY A 30 14.10 -7.25 -7.62
CA GLY A 30 14.45 -6.47 -8.80
C GLY A 30 13.25 -5.64 -9.28
N ALA A 31 12.77 -5.88 -10.50
CA ALA A 31 11.79 -5.05 -11.20
C ALA A 31 10.31 -5.24 -10.76
N ALA A 32 10.04 -5.86 -9.62
CA ALA A 32 8.69 -6.02 -9.11
C ALA A 32 8.66 -5.94 -7.58
N SER A 33 9.43 -4.98 -7.04
CA SER A 33 9.58 -4.79 -5.60
C SER A 33 8.24 -4.57 -4.92
N ARG A 34 8.06 -5.14 -3.73
CA ARG A 34 6.82 -5.05 -2.95
C ARG A 34 7.10 -4.64 -1.52
N ILE A 35 6.11 -4.06 -0.87
CA ILE A 35 6.12 -3.76 0.55
C ILE A 35 4.90 -4.38 1.22
N LEU A 36 5.02 -4.69 2.51
CA LEU A 36 3.89 -4.93 3.38
C LEU A 36 3.65 -3.67 4.19
N VAL A 37 2.44 -3.14 4.15
CA VAL A 37 2.01 -1.98 4.92
C VAL A 37 1.11 -2.48 6.05
N GLU A 38 1.48 -2.17 7.28
CA GLU A 38 0.74 -2.53 8.49
C GLU A 38 0.04 -1.28 9.06
N ASP A 39 -1.25 -1.39 9.32
CA ASP A 39 -2.04 -0.33 9.91
C ASP A 39 -1.96 -0.31 11.46
N THR A 40 -2.74 0.56 12.10
CA THR A 40 -2.75 0.65 13.58
C THR A 40 -3.43 -0.52 14.28
N LEU A 41 -4.23 -1.31 13.56
CA LEU A 41 -4.92 -2.50 14.06
C LEU A 41 -4.08 -3.77 13.88
N GLY A 42 -2.96 -3.67 13.16
CA GLY A 42 -2.06 -4.78 12.86
C GLY A 42 -2.45 -5.54 11.59
N GLU A 43 -3.39 -5.01 10.80
CA GLU A 43 -3.78 -5.57 9.51
C GLU A 43 -2.74 -5.20 8.45
N GLN A 44 -2.43 -6.14 7.55
CA GLN A 44 -1.36 -5.98 6.56
C GLN A 44 -1.90 -6.02 5.14
N ILE A 45 -1.43 -5.09 4.30
CA ILE A 45 -1.70 -5.05 2.86
C ILE A 45 -0.37 -5.13 2.09
N GLU A 46 -0.30 -6.06 1.13
CA GLU A 46 0.81 -6.13 0.19
C GLU A 46 0.61 -5.11 -0.94
N VAL A 47 1.63 -4.29 -1.19
CA VAL A 47 1.61 -3.25 -2.22
C VAL A 47 2.82 -3.39 -3.13
N THR A 48 2.58 -3.37 -4.44
CA THR A 48 3.64 -3.37 -5.45
C THR A 48 4.15 -1.94 -5.64
N LEU A 49 5.47 -1.77 -5.59
CA LEU A 49 6.09 -0.47 -5.79
C LEU A 49 6.22 -0.10 -7.26
N PRO A 50 6.02 1.19 -7.62
CA PRO A 50 6.30 1.71 -8.94
C PRO A 50 7.75 1.45 -9.38
N GLN A 51 7.92 1.15 -10.67
CA GLN A 51 9.24 0.89 -11.28
C GLN A 51 10.08 2.16 -11.52
N SER A 52 9.55 3.34 -11.21
CA SER A 52 10.24 4.63 -11.34
C SER A 52 11.37 4.83 -10.32
N GLY A 53 11.42 4.01 -9.26
CA GLY A 53 12.42 4.12 -8.20
C GLY A 53 12.14 5.21 -7.16
N GLU A 54 10.98 5.89 -7.21
CA GLU A 54 10.56 6.93 -6.27
C GLU A 54 10.55 6.47 -4.80
N PHE A 55 10.39 5.16 -4.60
CA PHE A 55 10.33 4.52 -3.30
C PHE A 55 11.56 3.65 -3.00
N ALA A 56 12.68 3.87 -3.70
CA ALA A 56 13.90 3.07 -3.53
C ALA A 56 14.55 3.24 -2.14
N ASP A 57 14.31 4.35 -1.44
CA ASP A 57 14.81 4.60 -0.09
C ASP A 57 13.87 4.15 1.04
N LEU A 58 12.70 3.58 0.71
CA LEU A 58 11.79 3.06 1.74
C LEU A 58 12.50 2.03 2.61
N LYS A 59 12.24 2.12 3.91
CA LYS A 59 12.70 1.14 4.90
C LYS A 59 11.56 0.77 5.84
N ARG A 60 11.75 -0.35 6.54
CA ARG A 60 10.84 -0.80 7.59
C ARG A 60 10.63 0.32 8.62
N GLY A 61 9.38 0.57 8.97
CA GLY A 61 8.95 1.59 9.92
C GLY A 61 8.60 2.94 9.28
N ASP A 62 8.94 3.16 8.01
CA ASP A 62 8.53 4.39 7.31
C ASP A 62 7.00 4.43 7.17
N MET A 63 6.44 5.63 7.34
CA MET A 63 5.02 5.88 7.12
C MET A 63 4.76 6.01 5.62
N VAL A 64 3.72 5.32 5.15
CA VAL A 64 3.22 5.42 3.77
C VAL A 64 1.70 5.46 3.79
N HIS A 65 1.15 5.97 2.70
CA HIS A 65 -0.28 6.02 2.45
C HIS A 65 -0.57 5.24 1.19
N ILE A 66 -1.63 4.45 1.20
CA ILE A 66 -2.02 3.63 0.08
C ILE A 66 -3.48 3.88 -0.27
N ALA A 67 -3.81 3.73 -1.54
CA ALA A 67 -5.17 3.93 -2.03
C ALA A 67 -5.48 3.04 -3.23
N TRP A 68 -6.76 2.73 -3.41
CA TRP A 68 -7.24 1.96 -4.56
C TRP A 68 -8.68 2.35 -4.91
N ALA A 69 -9.05 2.16 -6.17
CA ALA A 69 -10.40 2.45 -6.64
C ALA A 69 -11.39 1.39 -6.12
N ALA A 70 -12.65 1.77 -5.87
CA ALA A 70 -13.68 0.79 -5.48
C ALA A 70 -13.87 -0.30 -6.54
N GLU A 71 -13.71 0.02 -7.82
CA GLU A 71 -13.76 -0.93 -8.94
C GLU A 71 -12.70 -2.04 -8.88
N GLN A 72 -11.62 -1.84 -8.11
CA GLN A 72 -10.56 -2.83 -7.90
C GLN A 72 -10.78 -3.67 -6.63
N THR A 73 -11.91 -3.50 -5.95
CA THR A 73 -12.29 -4.25 -4.75
C THR A 73 -13.22 -5.39 -5.11
N THR A 74 -13.01 -6.57 -4.52
CA THR A 74 -13.94 -7.70 -4.59
C THR A 74 -14.38 -8.07 -3.19
N CYS A 75 -15.68 -8.03 -2.95
CA CYS A 75 -16.28 -8.41 -1.66
C CYS A 75 -16.80 -9.85 -1.75
N PHE A 76 -16.49 -10.65 -0.73
CA PHE A 76 -16.99 -12.02 -0.59
C PHE A 76 -17.98 -12.06 0.58
N ALA A 77 -18.96 -12.97 0.52
CA ALA A 77 -19.87 -13.18 1.64
C ALA A 77 -19.07 -13.68 2.86
N GLY A 78 -19.28 -13.05 4.02
CA GLY A 78 -18.74 -13.56 5.28
C GLY A 78 -19.53 -14.77 5.74
N GLU A 79 -18.85 -15.83 6.16
CA GLU A 79 -19.48 -16.87 6.97
C GLU A 79 -19.60 -16.33 8.40
N GLY A 80 -20.84 -16.26 8.90
CA GLY A 80 -21.17 -15.75 10.23
C GLY A 80 -20.99 -16.77 11.35
#